data_AF-A0A520BGV5-F1
#
_entry.id   AF-A0A520BGV5-F1
#
_cell.length_a   1.000
_cell.length_b   1.000
_cell.length_c   1.000
_cell.angle_alpha   90.00
_cell.angle_beta   90.00
_cell.angle_gamma   90.00
#
_symmetry.space_group_name_H-M   'P 1'
#
loop_
_entity.id
_entity.type
_entity.pdbx_description
1 polymer ?
#
loop_
_entity_poly.entity_id
_entity_poly.type
_entity_poly.pdbx_seq_one_letter_code
_entity_poly.pdbx_strand_id
1 'polypeptide(L)'
;MLWIYNIGIRLYGFLLQIAALFNPKAKLFVYGRKDIWQQLASKTNPNDQPIWFHFASLGEFEQGRPVLEALKNQKPQQKIIVTFFSPSGYEIRKNYALADVFYLPLDTPKNAERFISIVNPQQAIFTKYEFWFHYFNELHKKQIPLYLISGIFRPNQTFFKWYGSFYREILTYVSHFFVQNKGSVDLLKSIGISQVSLSGDTRFDRVYENAQNPKTSPIIEQFCGDNKVFIAGSTWLPDEKLLVALAEKNPDWKFIIAPHEIGDAHIQEIES
;
A
#
# COMPACT_ATOMS: atom_id res chain seq x y z
N MET A 1 21.76 9.14 -14.69
CA MET A 1 20.77 8.30 -13.98
C MET A 1 19.34 8.50 -14.49
N LEU A 2 18.84 9.73 -14.68
CA LEU A 2 17.49 9.96 -15.21
C LEU A 2 17.21 9.27 -16.56
N TRP A 3 18.17 9.27 -17.50
CA TRP A 3 18.03 8.54 -18.75
C TRP A 3 17.87 7.03 -18.54
N ILE A 4 18.64 6.44 -17.63
CA ILE A 4 18.53 5.01 -17.26
C ILE A 4 17.17 4.73 -16.63
N TYR A 5 16.71 5.61 -15.73
CA TYR A 5 15.38 5.52 -15.13
C TYR A 5 14.28 5.52 -16.20
N ASN A 6 14.33 6.46 -17.15
CA ASN A 6 13.38 6.57 -18.26
C ASN A 6 13.40 5.35 -19.19
N ILE A 7 14.59 4.86 -19.54
CA ILE A 7 14.74 3.63 -20.34
C ILE A 7 14.16 2.46 -19.57
N GLY A 8 14.45 2.34 -18.28
CA GLY A 8 13.94 1.29 -17.41
C GLY A 8 12.41 1.24 -17.36
N ILE A 9 11.74 2.39 -17.18
CA ILE A 9 10.27 2.47 -17.17
C ILE A 9 9.67 2.09 -18.52
N ARG A 10 10.25 2.57 -19.63
CA ARG A 10 9.77 2.24 -20.98
C ARG A 10 9.95 0.75 -21.28
N LEU A 11 11.10 0.19 -20.92
CA LEU A 11 11.38 -1.24 -21.06
C LEU A 11 10.44 -2.07 -20.19
N TYR A 12 10.23 -1.68 -18.94
CA TYR A 12 9.29 -2.33 -18.02
C TYR A 12 7.87 -2.34 -18.61
N GLY A 13 7.39 -1.19 -19.11
CA GLY A 13 6.11 -1.08 -19.78
C GLY A 13 6.01 -1.99 -21.00
N PHE A 14 7.04 -2.03 -21.85
CA PHE A 14 7.09 -2.91 -23.02
C PHE A 14 7.07 -4.40 -22.65
N LEU A 15 7.89 -4.81 -21.69
CA LEU A 15 7.95 -6.20 -21.21
C LEU A 15 6.61 -6.63 -20.60
N LEU A 16 5.91 -5.73 -19.92
CA LEU A 16 4.57 -6.02 -19.40
C LEU A 16 3.53 -6.25 -20.51
N GLN A 17 3.62 -5.54 -21.63
CA GLN A 17 2.74 -5.78 -22.79
C GLN A 17 2.96 -7.19 -23.35
N ILE A 18 4.21 -7.64 -23.43
CA ILE A 18 4.55 -9.01 -23.85
C ILE A 18 4.05 -10.02 -22.82
N ALA A 19 4.33 -9.79 -21.54
CA ALA A 19 3.94 -10.70 -20.46
C ALA A 19 2.41 -10.81 -20.33
N ALA A 20 1.64 -9.77 -20.68
CA ALA A 20 0.18 -9.78 -20.66
C ALA A 20 -0.45 -10.81 -21.62
N LEU A 21 0.31 -11.30 -22.61
CA LEU A 21 -0.13 -12.39 -23.50
C LEU A 21 -0.19 -13.74 -22.79
N PHE A 22 0.61 -13.93 -21.73
CA PHE A 22 0.80 -15.23 -21.07
C PHE A 22 0.46 -15.22 -19.58
N ASN A 23 0.41 -14.05 -18.94
CA ASN A 23 0.23 -13.92 -17.50
C ASN A 23 -1.03 -13.11 -17.14
N PRO A 24 -2.00 -13.69 -16.41
CA PRO A 24 -3.24 -13.00 -16.02
C PRO A 24 -3.03 -11.73 -15.20
N LYS A 25 -2.02 -11.68 -14.31
CA LYS A 25 -1.73 -10.48 -13.52
C LYS A 25 -1.14 -9.36 -14.39
N ALA A 26 -0.24 -9.69 -15.31
CA ALA A 26 0.28 -8.71 -16.28
C ALA A 26 -0.84 -8.23 -17.22
N LYS A 27 -1.76 -9.12 -17.60
CA LYS A 27 -2.96 -8.80 -18.36
C LYS A 27 -3.81 -7.75 -17.65
N LEU A 28 -4.14 -7.97 -16.37
CA LEU A 28 -4.86 -6.98 -15.55
C LEU A 28 -4.12 -5.65 -15.46
N PHE A 29 -2.79 -5.68 -15.26
CA PHE A 29 -1.97 -4.46 -15.20
C PHE A 29 -2.09 -3.62 -16.48
N VAL A 30 -1.97 -4.27 -17.64
CA VAL A 30 -2.00 -3.61 -18.95
C VAL A 30 -3.40 -3.13 -19.31
N TYR A 31 -4.39 -4.01 -19.29
CA TYR A 31 -5.74 -3.67 -19.73
C TYR A 31 -6.44 -2.73 -18.75
N GLY A 32 -6.18 -2.83 -17.45
CA GLY A 32 -6.72 -1.93 -16.44
C GLY A 32 -6.30 -0.47 -16.63
N ARG A 33 -5.23 -0.20 -17.37
CA ARG A 33 -4.73 1.15 -17.66
C ARG A 33 -5.14 1.70 -19.02
N LYS A 34 -5.82 0.91 -19.86
CA LYS A 34 -6.09 1.28 -21.26
C LYS A 34 -6.89 2.58 -21.37
N ASP A 35 -7.93 2.73 -20.55
CA ASP A 35 -8.88 3.85 -20.62
C ASP A 35 -8.71 4.82 -19.44
N ILE A 36 -7.56 4.79 -18.77
CA ILE A 36 -7.33 5.52 -17.52
C ILE A 36 -7.55 7.03 -17.67
N TRP A 37 -7.18 7.61 -18.82
CA TRP A 37 -7.34 9.04 -19.07
C TRP A 37 -8.79 9.45 -19.24
N GLN A 38 -9.60 8.61 -19.88
CA GLN A 38 -11.03 8.85 -20.03
C GLN A 38 -11.75 8.70 -18.69
N GLN A 39 -11.37 7.68 -17.90
CA GLN A 39 -11.93 7.45 -16.57
C GLN A 39 -11.59 8.59 -15.60
N LEU A 40 -10.34 9.07 -15.60
CA LEU A 40 -9.94 10.22 -14.81
C LEU A 40 -10.73 11.46 -15.24
N ALA A 41 -10.80 11.75 -16.54
CA ALA A 41 -11.52 12.93 -17.04
C ALA A 41 -13.04 12.89 -16.76
N SER A 42 -13.65 11.70 -16.67
CA SER A 42 -15.09 11.58 -16.38
C SER A 42 -15.43 11.64 -14.90
N LYS A 43 -14.50 11.28 -14.01
CA LYS A 43 -14.71 11.21 -12.56
C LYS A 43 -14.06 12.34 -11.78
N THR A 44 -13.19 13.12 -12.41
CA THR A 44 -12.48 14.22 -11.74
C THR A 44 -12.84 15.55 -12.41
N ASN A 45 -13.03 16.58 -11.59
CA ASN A 45 -13.09 17.96 -12.06
C ASN A 45 -11.89 18.72 -11.49
N PRO A 46 -11.08 19.42 -12.31
CA PRO A 46 -9.92 20.17 -11.82
C PRO A 46 -10.24 21.18 -10.71
N ASN A 47 -11.48 21.67 -10.62
CA ASN A 47 -11.91 22.59 -9.56
C ASN A 47 -12.16 21.91 -8.21
N ASP A 48 -12.24 20.58 -8.17
CA ASP A 48 -12.50 19.82 -6.94
C ASP A 48 -11.30 19.79 -5.98
N GLN A 49 -10.10 20.00 -6.52
CA GLN A 49 -8.81 19.91 -5.82
C GLN A 49 -8.75 18.74 -4.81
N PRO A 50 -8.85 17.49 -5.28
CA PRO A 50 -8.90 16.32 -4.42
C PRO A 50 -7.60 16.12 -3.65
N ILE A 51 -7.65 15.33 -2.58
CA ILE A 51 -6.45 14.77 -1.96
C ILE A 51 -6.14 13.47 -2.67
N TRP A 52 -4.93 13.38 -3.21
CA TRP A 52 -4.46 12.20 -3.92
C TRP A 52 -3.68 11.28 -2.97
N PHE A 53 -4.20 10.07 -2.73
CA PHE A 53 -3.47 9.00 -2.07
C PHE A 53 -2.94 8.00 -3.09
N HIS A 54 -1.71 7.54 -2.89
CA HIS A 54 -1.10 6.49 -3.70
C HIS A 54 -0.64 5.30 -2.87
N PHE A 55 -0.95 4.09 -3.35
CA PHE A 55 -0.55 2.82 -2.77
C PHE A 55 0.02 1.86 -3.82
N ALA A 56 1.12 1.19 -3.49
CA ALA A 56 1.71 0.20 -4.39
C ALA A 56 0.79 -1.03 -4.56
N SER A 57 0.24 -1.52 -3.44
CA SER A 57 -0.54 -2.76 -3.36
C SER A 57 -1.60 -2.69 -2.25
N LEU A 58 -2.31 -3.80 -2.01
CA LEU A 58 -3.24 -3.92 -0.89
C LEU A 58 -2.55 -3.71 0.46
N GLY A 59 -1.32 -4.22 0.63
CA GLY A 59 -0.58 -4.10 1.88
C GLY A 59 -0.31 -2.64 2.24
N GLU A 60 0.18 -1.84 1.30
CA GLU A 60 0.38 -0.40 1.48
C GLU A 60 -0.95 0.36 1.70
N PHE A 61 -2.03 -0.06 1.03
CA PHE A 61 -3.35 0.53 1.28
C PHE A 61 -3.81 0.32 2.71
N GLU A 62 -3.69 -0.88 3.28
CA GLU A 62 -4.05 -1.13 4.68
C GLU A 62 -3.23 -0.27 5.66
N GLN A 63 -2.01 0.12 5.29
CA GLN A 63 -1.20 1.05 6.09
C GLN A 63 -1.72 2.48 6.00
N GLY A 64 -2.06 2.98 4.81
CA GLY A 64 -2.55 4.36 4.69
C GLY A 64 -4.05 4.54 4.92
N ARG A 65 -4.83 3.45 4.96
CA ARG A 65 -6.29 3.51 5.14
C ARG A 65 -6.71 4.24 6.40
N PRO A 66 -6.12 4.01 7.60
CA PRO A 66 -6.50 4.75 8.81
C PRO A 66 -6.35 6.26 8.65
N VAL A 67 -5.30 6.73 7.97
CA VAL A 67 -5.08 8.15 7.68
C VAL A 67 -6.15 8.69 6.73
N LEU A 68 -6.46 7.93 5.68
CA LEU A 68 -7.50 8.28 4.71
C LEU A 68 -8.88 8.37 5.38
N GLU A 69 -9.26 7.35 6.15
CA GLU A 69 -10.55 7.27 6.86
C GLU A 69 -10.67 8.38 7.92
N ALA A 70 -9.63 8.62 8.71
CA ALA A 70 -9.61 9.73 9.67
C ALA A 70 -9.77 11.09 8.98
N LEU A 71 -9.10 11.29 7.84
CA LEU A 71 -9.25 12.51 7.04
C LEU A 71 -10.68 12.65 6.51
N LYS A 72 -11.27 11.57 6.00
CA LYS A 72 -12.63 11.58 5.47
C LYS A 72 -13.67 11.85 6.57
N ASN A 73 -13.46 11.31 7.77
CA ASN A 73 -14.31 11.59 8.93
C ASN A 73 -14.24 13.07 9.35
N GLN A 74 -13.05 13.67 9.33
CA GLN A 74 -12.88 15.09 9.64
C GLN A 74 -13.39 16.03 8.54
N LYS A 75 -13.28 15.62 7.27
CA LYS A 75 -13.70 16.39 6.10
C LYS A 75 -14.56 15.53 5.16
N PRO A 76 -15.85 15.28 5.49
CA PRO A 76 -16.70 14.37 4.71
C PRO A 76 -16.87 14.76 3.25
N GLN A 77 -16.86 16.05 2.94
CA GLN A 77 -17.01 16.58 1.57
C GLN A 77 -15.70 16.59 0.77
N GLN A 78 -14.54 16.36 1.41
CA GLN A 78 -13.26 16.35 0.71
C GLN A 78 -13.24 15.19 -0.29
N LYS A 79 -13.05 15.50 -1.58
CA LYS A 79 -12.83 14.48 -2.59
C LYS A 79 -11.46 13.85 -2.41
N ILE A 80 -11.43 12.52 -2.53
CA ILE A 80 -10.24 11.71 -2.39
C ILE A 80 -10.10 10.87 -3.66
N ILE A 81 -8.91 10.89 -4.22
CA ILE A 81 -8.51 9.99 -5.30
C ILE A 81 -7.50 9.02 -4.74
N VAL A 82 -7.70 7.73 -5.03
CA VAL A 82 -6.76 6.67 -4.70
C VAL A 82 -6.20 6.10 -5.98
N THR A 83 -4.87 5.99 -6.07
CA THR A 83 -4.23 5.25 -7.15
C THR A 83 -3.50 4.01 -6.64
N PHE A 84 -3.60 2.94 -7.42
CA PHE A 84 -2.87 1.70 -7.19
C PHE A 84 -1.88 1.42 -8.31
N PHE A 85 -0.68 0.93 -7.98
CA PHE A 85 0.24 0.42 -9.01
C PHE A 85 -0.02 -1.06 -9.34
N SER A 86 -0.21 -1.91 -8.34
CA SER A 86 -0.41 -3.35 -8.52
C SER A 86 -1.89 -3.72 -8.69
N PRO A 87 -2.23 -4.68 -9.59
CA PRO A 87 -3.57 -5.27 -9.65
C PRO A 87 -4.03 -5.88 -8.33
N SER A 88 -3.10 -6.38 -7.52
CA SER A 88 -3.44 -6.95 -6.20
C SER A 88 -4.11 -5.94 -5.26
N GLY A 89 -3.74 -4.66 -5.34
CA GLY A 89 -4.42 -3.60 -4.58
C GLY A 89 -5.69 -3.12 -5.29
N TYR A 90 -5.56 -2.80 -6.58
CA TYR A 90 -6.66 -2.23 -7.36
C TYR A 90 -7.86 -3.16 -7.45
N GLU A 91 -7.69 -4.42 -7.84
CA GLU A 91 -8.83 -5.31 -8.09
C GLU A 91 -9.67 -5.56 -6.83
N ILE A 92 -9.03 -5.53 -5.66
CA ILE A 92 -9.67 -5.72 -4.36
C ILE A 92 -10.36 -4.43 -3.88
N ARG A 93 -9.80 -3.25 -4.19
CA ARG A 93 -10.24 -1.96 -3.64
C ARG A 93 -10.81 -0.97 -4.65
N LYS A 94 -10.99 -1.34 -5.93
CA LYS A 94 -11.51 -0.44 -6.99
C LYS A 94 -12.90 0.17 -6.71
N ASN A 95 -13.70 -0.46 -5.84
CA ASN A 95 -15.02 0.00 -5.43
C ASN A 95 -15.02 0.58 -4.00
N TYR A 96 -13.89 1.12 -3.54
CA TYR A 96 -13.79 1.67 -2.19
C TYR A 96 -14.69 2.90 -2.02
N ALA A 97 -15.63 2.84 -1.07
CA ALA A 97 -16.71 3.82 -0.97
C ALA A 97 -16.27 5.26 -0.66
N LEU A 98 -15.07 5.45 -0.08
CA LEU A 98 -14.59 6.76 0.37
C LEU A 98 -13.75 7.51 -0.67
N ALA A 99 -13.43 6.89 -1.82
CA ALA A 99 -12.57 7.50 -2.82
C ALA A 99 -12.85 6.98 -4.23
N ASP A 100 -12.56 7.82 -5.24
CA ASP A 100 -12.45 7.35 -6.61
C ASP A 100 -11.12 6.65 -6.83
N VAL A 101 -11.17 5.39 -7.29
CA VAL A 101 -9.99 4.52 -7.36
C VAL A 101 -9.57 4.28 -8.80
N PHE A 102 -8.28 4.45 -9.09
CA PHE A 102 -7.69 4.31 -10.41
C PHE A 102 -6.38 3.53 -10.37
N TYR A 103 -5.92 3.02 -11.51
CA TYR A 103 -4.53 2.62 -11.66
C TYR A 103 -3.63 3.86 -11.81
N LEU A 104 -2.44 3.83 -11.19
CA LEU A 104 -1.41 4.83 -11.48
C LEU A 104 -0.80 4.55 -12.87
N PRO A 105 -0.80 5.52 -13.80
CA PRO A 105 -0.07 5.40 -15.06
C PRO A 105 1.44 5.24 -14.83
N LEU A 106 2.15 4.63 -15.77
CA LEU A 106 3.61 4.49 -15.67
C LEU A 106 4.27 5.87 -15.47
N ASP A 107 5.25 5.95 -14.58
CA ASP A 107 5.96 7.18 -14.23
C ASP A 107 6.85 7.67 -15.38
N THR A 108 6.24 8.31 -16.36
CA THR A 108 6.93 8.98 -17.46
C THR A 108 6.61 10.46 -17.40
N PRO A 109 7.46 11.35 -17.96
CA PRO A 109 7.23 12.79 -17.88
C PRO A 109 5.83 13.18 -18.36
N LYS A 110 5.43 12.64 -19.53
CA LYS A 110 4.12 12.92 -20.15
C LYS A 110 2.96 12.40 -19.33
N ASN A 111 3.09 11.23 -18.71
CA ASN A 111 2.02 10.66 -17.91
C ASN A 111 1.85 11.41 -16.60
N ALA A 112 2.95 11.78 -15.93
CA ALA A 112 2.90 12.56 -14.70
C ALA A 112 2.27 13.95 -14.94
N GLU A 113 2.73 14.67 -15.96
CA GLU A 113 2.18 15.95 -16.39
C GLU A 113 0.68 15.86 -16.68
N ARG A 114 0.27 14.86 -17.48
CA ARG A 114 -1.13 14.65 -17.86
C ARG A 114 -1.99 14.29 -16.65
N PHE A 115 -1.52 13.37 -15.80
CA PHE A 115 -2.25 12.93 -14.61
C PHE A 115 -2.48 14.10 -13.66
N ILE A 116 -1.42 14.83 -13.31
CA ILE A 116 -1.52 15.94 -12.36
C ILE A 116 -2.33 17.10 -12.94
N SER A 117 -2.31 17.31 -14.27
CA SER A 117 -3.16 18.32 -14.90
C SER A 117 -4.65 17.96 -14.92
N ILE A 118 -4.99 16.67 -15.07
CA ILE A 118 -6.39 16.21 -15.01
C ILE A 118 -6.89 16.20 -13.56
N VAL A 119 -6.09 15.64 -12.64
CA VAL A 119 -6.48 15.45 -11.25
C VAL A 119 -6.44 16.75 -10.46
N ASN A 120 -5.48 17.63 -10.75
CA ASN A 120 -5.22 18.89 -10.06
C ASN A 120 -5.33 18.79 -8.52
N PRO A 121 -4.56 17.90 -7.86
CA PRO A 121 -4.74 17.64 -6.44
C PRO A 121 -4.23 18.82 -5.59
N GLN A 122 -4.90 19.12 -4.47
CA GLN A 122 -4.38 20.09 -3.50
C GLN A 122 -3.16 19.58 -2.74
N GLN A 123 -3.05 18.26 -2.58
CA GLN A 123 -1.91 17.59 -1.95
C GLN A 123 -1.86 16.11 -2.36
N ALA A 124 -0.68 15.53 -2.31
CA ALA A 124 -0.44 14.12 -2.57
C ALA A 124 0.10 13.41 -1.32
N ILE A 125 -0.33 12.17 -1.09
CA ILE A 125 0.07 11.33 0.04
C ILE A 125 0.50 9.97 -0.52
N PHE A 126 1.78 9.67 -0.40
CA PHE A 126 2.38 8.40 -0.82
C PHE A 126 2.71 7.56 0.40
N THR A 127 2.63 6.25 0.27
CA THR A 127 2.84 5.34 1.40
C THR A 127 4.15 4.58 1.24
N LYS A 128 4.95 4.57 2.31
CA LYS A 128 6.10 3.70 2.51
C LYS A 128 7.27 3.89 1.52
N TYR A 129 7.36 3.10 0.45
CA TYR A 129 8.53 3.05 -0.45
C TYR A 129 8.25 3.55 -1.87
N GLU A 130 7.13 4.23 -2.07
CA GLU A 130 6.69 4.66 -3.39
C GLU A 130 7.36 5.98 -3.82
N PHE A 131 8.58 5.88 -4.34
CA PHE A 131 9.38 7.02 -4.82
C PHE A 131 9.36 7.11 -6.35
N TRP A 132 8.57 8.03 -6.89
CA TRP A 132 8.32 8.16 -8.32
C TRP A 132 8.82 9.50 -8.86
N PHE A 133 9.90 9.48 -9.64
CA PHE A 133 10.61 10.71 -10.01
C PHE A 133 9.72 11.70 -10.77
N HIS A 134 9.00 11.27 -11.82
CA HIS A 134 8.25 12.22 -12.65
C HIS A 134 7.03 12.77 -11.94
N TYR A 135 6.28 11.94 -11.22
CA TYR A 135 5.18 12.42 -10.37
C TYR A 135 5.68 13.39 -9.30
N PHE A 136 6.76 13.08 -8.60
CA PHE A 136 7.28 13.94 -7.52
C PHE A 136 7.80 15.26 -8.07
N ASN A 137 8.56 15.22 -9.17
CA ASN A 137 9.06 16.41 -9.84
C ASN A 137 7.90 17.29 -10.35
N GLU A 138 6.85 16.70 -10.91
CA GLU A 138 5.71 17.45 -11.43
C GLU A 138 4.85 18.07 -10.31
N LEU A 139 4.64 17.36 -9.20
CA LEU A 139 4.04 17.92 -7.99
C LEU A 139 4.85 19.11 -7.47
N HIS A 140 6.18 18.95 -7.39
CA HIS A 140 7.09 20.00 -6.95
C HIS A 140 7.05 21.23 -7.86
N LYS A 141 7.08 21.06 -9.20
CA LYS A 141 6.96 22.18 -10.16
C LYS A 141 5.66 22.97 -10.00
N LYS A 142 4.55 22.29 -9.70
CA LYS A 142 3.25 22.91 -9.46
C LYS A 142 3.05 23.35 -8.01
N GLN A 143 4.08 23.23 -7.16
CA GLN A 143 4.05 23.57 -5.74
C GLN A 143 2.94 22.84 -4.96
N ILE A 144 2.59 21.63 -5.41
CA ILE A 144 1.62 20.78 -4.73
C ILE A 144 2.36 20.01 -3.62
N PRO A 145 1.96 20.14 -2.35
CA PRO A 145 2.63 19.47 -1.25
C PRO A 145 2.50 17.95 -1.36
N LEU A 146 3.63 17.28 -1.12
CA LEU A 146 3.76 15.83 -1.17
C LEU A 146 4.17 15.31 0.21
N TYR A 147 3.37 14.41 0.76
CA TYR A 147 3.62 13.77 2.03
C TYR A 147 3.94 12.30 1.83
N LEU A 148 4.93 11.78 2.55
CA LEU A 148 5.17 10.35 2.64
C LEU A 148 4.77 9.85 4.02
N ILE A 149 3.83 8.92 4.10
CA ILE A 149 3.41 8.28 5.36
C ILE A 149 3.97 6.87 5.50
N SER A 150 4.12 6.41 6.74
CA SER A 150 4.65 5.07 7.06
C SER A 150 6.02 4.81 6.44
N GLY A 151 6.85 5.85 6.31
CA GLY A 151 8.21 5.75 5.79
C GLY A 151 9.12 4.97 6.74
N ILE A 152 9.95 4.07 6.19
CA ILE A 152 10.91 3.30 6.98
C ILE A 152 12.21 3.11 6.20
N PHE A 153 13.28 3.77 6.60
CA PHE A 153 14.54 3.76 5.88
C PHE A 153 15.55 2.77 6.49
N ARG A 154 16.45 2.25 5.65
CA ARG A 154 17.52 1.33 6.04
C ARG A 154 18.86 1.84 5.50
N PRO A 155 19.97 1.72 6.24
CA PRO A 155 21.28 2.26 5.83
C PRO A 155 21.84 1.63 4.53
N ASN A 156 21.35 0.46 4.13
CA ASN A 156 21.76 -0.23 2.92
C ASN A 156 21.04 0.27 1.65
N GLN A 157 19.99 1.08 1.77
CA GLN A 157 19.30 1.65 0.61
C GLN A 157 20.22 2.59 -0.16
N THR A 158 20.00 2.66 -1.49
CA THR A 158 20.81 3.47 -2.41
C THR A 158 20.85 4.94 -2.02
N PHE A 159 19.78 5.48 -1.41
CA PHE A 159 19.72 6.84 -0.88
C PHE A 159 20.90 7.19 0.03
N PHE A 160 21.39 6.24 0.83
CA PHE A 160 22.44 6.51 1.82
C PHE A 160 23.83 6.09 1.34
N LYS A 161 23.97 5.72 0.06
CA LYS A 161 25.25 5.35 -0.56
C LYS A 161 25.83 6.52 -1.32
N TRP A 162 27.16 6.52 -1.46
CA TRP A 162 27.90 7.58 -2.15
C TRP A 162 27.44 7.78 -3.60
N TYR A 163 27.06 6.70 -4.30
CA TYR A 163 26.53 6.71 -5.67
C TYR A 163 25.01 7.01 -5.77
N GLY A 164 24.35 7.31 -4.65
CA GLY A 164 22.90 7.45 -4.55
C GLY A 164 22.33 8.82 -4.86
N SER A 165 23.12 9.77 -5.39
CA SER A 165 22.72 11.20 -5.51
C SER A 165 21.39 11.39 -6.25
N PHE A 166 21.20 10.72 -7.39
CA PHE A 166 19.94 10.80 -8.15
C PHE A 166 18.73 10.32 -7.34
N TYR A 167 18.86 9.21 -6.61
CA TYR A 167 17.77 8.69 -5.79
C TYR A 167 17.50 9.59 -4.57
N ARG A 168 18.56 10.21 -4.00
CA ARG A 168 18.41 11.21 -2.94
C ARG A 168 17.66 12.45 -3.41
N GLU A 169 17.89 12.90 -4.64
CA GLU A 169 17.18 14.03 -5.23
C GLU A 169 15.66 13.80 -5.22
N ILE A 170 15.20 12.58 -5.53
CA ILE A 170 13.76 12.24 -5.49
C ILE A 170 13.17 12.54 -4.10
N LEU A 171 13.91 12.25 -3.03
CA LEU A 171 13.45 12.48 -1.66
C LEU A 171 13.30 13.98 -1.33
N THR A 172 14.03 14.86 -2.01
CA THR A 172 13.95 16.31 -1.77
C THR A 172 12.65 16.94 -2.27
N TYR A 173 11.89 16.25 -3.13
CA TYR A 173 10.57 16.68 -3.59
C TYR A 173 9.46 16.43 -2.56
N VAL A 174 9.72 15.62 -1.53
CA VAL A 174 8.75 15.34 -0.48
C VAL A 174 8.75 16.48 0.52
N SER A 175 7.58 17.09 0.71
CA SER A 175 7.39 18.21 1.64
C SER A 175 7.55 17.81 3.09
N HIS A 176 7.06 16.63 3.49
CA HIS A 176 7.24 16.10 4.83
C HIS A 176 7.18 14.57 4.87
N PHE A 177 8.05 13.96 5.67
CA PHE A 177 8.08 12.52 5.92
C PHE A 177 7.49 12.19 7.30
N PHE A 178 6.53 11.27 7.34
CA PHE A 178 6.06 10.63 8.56
C PHE A 178 6.64 9.21 8.60
N VAL A 179 7.57 8.98 9.52
CA VAL A 179 8.37 7.75 9.59
C VAL A 179 8.03 6.89 10.80
N GLN A 180 8.28 5.59 10.66
CA GLN A 180 7.89 4.59 11.66
C GLN A 180 8.84 4.49 12.85
N ASN A 181 10.12 4.85 12.68
CA ASN A 181 11.12 4.66 13.72
C ASN A 181 12.19 5.76 13.73
N LYS A 182 12.87 5.89 14.88
CA LYS A 182 13.93 6.88 15.08
C LYS A 182 15.10 6.69 14.10
N GLY A 183 15.47 5.45 13.77
CA GLY A 183 16.53 5.17 12.80
C GLY A 183 16.26 5.78 11.42
N SER A 184 14.99 5.82 11.00
CA SER A 184 14.57 6.48 9.76
C SER A 184 14.69 8.00 9.84
N VAL A 185 14.39 8.59 11.00
CA VAL A 185 14.61 10.02 11.26
C VAL A 185 16.09 10.36 11.11
N ASP A 186 16.94 9.58 11.77
CA ASP A 186 18.39 9.80 11.80
C ASP A 186 19.00 9.64 10.39
N LEU A 187 18.55 8.63 9.63
CA LEU A 187 18.97 8.41 8.25
C LEU A 187 18.57 9.55 7.30
N LEU A 188 17.34 10.04 7.37
CA LEU A 188 16.92 11.17 6.53
C LEU A 188 17.70 12.45 6.88
N LYS A 189 17.91 12.70 8.18
CA LYS A 189 18.72 13.83 8.64
C LYS A 189 20.17 13.73 8.17
N SER A 190 20.75 12.54 8.13
CA SER A 190 22.14 12.35 7.66
C SER A 190 22.35 12.70 6.19
N ILE A 191 21.28 12.82 5.41
CA ILE A 191 21.31 13.27 4.01
C ILE A 191 20.68 14.66 3.82
N GLY A 192 20.48 15.42 4.90
CA GLY A 192 20.01 16.81 4.86
C GLY A 192 18.49 16.99 4.85
N ILE A 193 17.71 15.93 5.01
CA ILE A 193 16.24 16.01 5.05
C ILE A 193 15.78 16.15 6.50
N SER A 194 15.31 17.35 6.85
CA SER A 194 14.88 17.69 8.22
C SER A 194 13.37 17.71 8.43
N GLN A 195 12.57 17.77 7.36
CA GLN A 195 11.11 17.75 7.39
C GLN A 195 10.59 16.33 7.65
N VAL A 196 10.80 15.85 8.88
CA VAL A 196 10.54 14.48 9.29
C VAL A 196 9.90 14.44 10.67
N SER A 197 8.78 13.74 10.80
CA SER A 197 8.13 13.42 12.07
C SER A 197 8.13 11.92 12.32
N LEU A 198 8.41 11.53 13.56
CA LEU A 198 8.20 10.15 14.02
C LEU A 198 6.71 9.94 14.32
N SER A 199 6.03 9.15 13.50
CA SER A 199 4.59 8.87 13.63
C SER A 199 4.29 7.44 14.10
N GLY A 200 5.28 6.54 14.05
CA GLY A 200 5.03 5.11 14.27
C GLY A 200 4.41 4.45 13.04
N ASP A 201 3.94 3.21 13.22
CA ASP A 201 3.38 2.37 12.16
C ASP A 201 1.85 2.32 12.28
N THR A 202 1.18 2.86 11.27
CA THR A 202 -0.28 2.98 11.19
C THR A 202 -1.04 1.64 11.23
N ARG A 203 -0.34 0.51 11.06
CA ARG A 203 -0.94 -0.81 11.27
C ARG A 203 -1.34 -1.05 12.71
N PHE A 204 -0.65 -0.44 13.68
CA PHE A 204 -1.01 -0.55 15.09
C PHE A 204 -2.34 0.15 15.38
N ASP A 205 -2.62 1.29 14.73
CA ASP A 205 -3.92 1.95 14.81
C ASP A 205 -5.04 1.02 14.38
N ARG A 206 -4.81 0.23 13.31
CA ARG A 206 -5.81 -0.73 12.85
C ARG A 206 -6.00 -1.90 13.81
N VAL A 207 -4.91 -2.42 14.38
CA VAL A 207 -4.99 -3.45 15.42
C VAL A 207 -5.78 -2.91 16.62
N TYR A 208 -5.51 -1.68 17.04
CA TYR A 208 -6.23 -1.03 18.12
C TYR A 208 -7.72 -0.85 17.81
N GLU A 209 -8.06 -0.32 16.64
CA GLU A 209 -9.45 -0.13 16.20
C GLU A 209 -10.22 -1.46 16.13
N ASN A 210 -9.60 -2.51 15.57
CA ASN A 210 -10.19 -3.85 15.54
C ASN A 210 -10.41 -4.41 16.95
N ALA A 211 -9.47 -4.16 17.88
CA ALA A 211 -9.60 -4.58 19.28
C ALA A 211 -10.70 -3.81 20.03
N GLN A 212 -10.96 -2.55 19.68
CA GLN A 212 -12.08 -1.78 20.23
C GLN A 212 -13.44 -2.23 19.68
N ASN A 213 -13.48 -2.82 18.49
CA ASN A 213 -14.71 -3.29 17.84
C ASN A 213 -14.60 -4.78 17.49
N PRO A 214 -14.55 -5.67 18.51
CA PRO A 214 -14.41 -7.10 18.27
C PRO A 214 -15.60 -7.61 17.45
N LYS A 215 -15.31 -8.34 16.38
CA LYS A 215 -16.36 -9.05 15.66
C LYS A 215 -16.77 -10.27 16.47
N THR A 216 -18.06 -10.35 16.78
CA THR A 216 -18.66 -11.53 17.38
C THR A 216 -19.02 -12.53 16.29
N SER A 217 -18.93 -13.81 16.62
CA SER A 217 -19.35 -14.90 15.73
C SER A 217 -20.01 -15.96 16.59
N PRO A 218 -21.34 -16.13 16.51
CA PRO A 218 -22.07 -17.11 17.31
C PRO A 218 -21.50 -18.53 17.16
N ILE A 219 -20.99 -18.86 15.97
CA ILE A 219 -20.38 -20.17 15.68
C ILE A 219 -19.08 -20.33 16.48
N ILE A 220 -18.23 -19.29 16.51
CA ILE A 220 -16.98 -19.32 17.27
C ILE A 220 -17.29 -19.35 18.76
N GLU A 221 -18.23 -18.54 19.23
CA GLU A 221 -18.65 -18.52 20.64
C GLU A 221 -19.17 -19.88 21.10
N GLN A 222 -20.04 -20.52 20.30
CA GLN A 222 -20.55 -21.86 20.58
C GLN A 222 -19.45 -22.92 20.55
N PHE A 223 -18.50 -22.84 19.61
CA PHE A 223 -17.37 -23.76 19.53
C PHE A 223 -16.44 -23.66 20.75
N CYS A 224 -16.19 -22.42 21.21
CA CYS A 224 -15.34 -22.16 22.36
C CYS A 224 -16.02 -22.63 23.66
N GLY A 225 -17.26 -22.21 23.91
CA GLY A 225 -17.93 -22.42 25.20
C GLY A 225 -17.07 -21.93 26.36
N ASP A 226 -16.99 -22.72 27.44
CA ASP A 226 -16.15 -22.44 28.62
C ASP A 226 -14.75 -23.07 28.53
N ASN A 227 -14.36 -23.62 27.37
CA ASN A 227 -13.08 -24.29 27.21
C ASN A 227 -11.94 -23.28 27.01
N LYS A 228 -10.71 -23.71 27.32
CA LYS A 228 -9.51 -22.96 26.90
C LYS A 228 -9.40 -23.01 25.38
N VAL A 229 -9.11 -21.87 24.75
CA VAL A 229 -9.03 -21.76 23.29
C VAL A 229 -7.64 -21.32 22.87
N PHE A 230 -7.06 -22.03 21.91
CA PHE A 230 -5.84 -21.64 21.21
C PHE A 230 -6.19 -21.23 19.78
N ILE A 231 -5.74 -20.03 19.37
CA ILE A 231 -5.99 -19.50 18.03
C ILE A 231 -4.66 -19.36 17.30
N ALA A 232 -4.57 -20.00 16.12
CA ALA A 232 -3.42 -19.91 15.23
C ALA A 232 -3.87 -19.29 13.91
N GLY A 233 -3.38 -18.10 13.59
CA GLY A 233 -3.74 -17.38 12.37
C GLY A 233 -2.57 -17.27 11.40
N SER A 234 -2.86 -17.39 10.10
CA SER A 234 -1.87 -17.40 9.02
C SER A 234 -0.81 -18.50 9.14
N THR A 235 -1.23 -19.70 9.57
CA THR A 235 -0.34 -20.85 9.72
C THR A 235 0.13 -21.37 8.37
N TRP A 236 1.32 -21.96 8.37
CA TRP A 236 1.82 -22.79 7.29
C TRP A 236 1.99 -24.23 7.79
N LEU A 237 2.15 -25.17 6.86
CA LEU A 237 2.32 -26.60 7.17
C LEU A 237 3.36 -26.91 8.28
N PRO A 238 4.52 -26.23 8.36
CA PRO A 238 5.44 -26.43 9.48
C PRO A 238 4.87 -26.02 10.84
N ASP A 239 4.06 -24.96 10.89
CA ASP A 239 3.38 -24.49 12.09
C ASP A 239 2.31 -25.49 12.52
N GLU A 240 1.50 -25.97 11.57
CA GLU A 240 0.40 -26.92 11.80
C GLU A 240 0.88 -28.25 12.40
N LYS A 241 2.02 -28.77 11.94
CA LYS A 241 2.64 -29.97 12.55
C LYS A 241 2.97 -29.77 14.03
N LEU A 242 3.37 -28.57 14.43
CA LEU A 242 3.61 -28.24 15.83
C LEU A 242 2.28 -28.06 16.59
N LEU A 243 1.24 -27.55 15.93
CA LEU A 243 -0.10 -27.41 16.52
C LEU A 243 -0.74 -28.77 16.80
N VAL A 244 -0.56 -29.77 15.94
CA VAL A 244 -1.03 -31.15 16.21
C VAL A 244 -0.41 -31.69 17.49
N ALA A 245 0.91 -31.62 17.62
CA ALA A 245 1.61 -32.07 18.82
C ALA A 245 1.22 -31.28 20.08
N LEU A 246 0.82 -30.00 19.93
CA LEU A 246 0.31 -29.19 21.02
C LEU A 246 -1.12 -29.59 21.41
N ALA A 247 -1.97 -29.91 20.43
CA ALA A 247 -3.34 -30.35 20.64
C ALA A 247 -3.40 -31.71 21.34
N GLU A 248 -2.56 -32.67 20.94
CA GLU A 248 -2.44 -33.97 21.61
C GLU A 248 -2.06 -33.84 23.10
N LYS A 249 -1.23 -32.85 23.44
CA LYS A 249 -0.83 -32.57 24.83
C LYS A 249 -1.88 -31.81 25.65
N ASN A 250 -2.87 -31.21 24.99
CA ASN A 250 -3.89 -30.37 25.62
C ASN A 250 -5.29 -30.75 25.12
N PRO A 251 -5.79 -31.98 25.41
CA PRO A 251 -7.05 -32.48 24.87
C PRO A 251 -8.28 -31.66 25.32
N ASP A 252 -8.17 -30.93 26.42
CA ASP A 252 -9.23 -30.07 26.96
C ASP A 252 -9.28 -28.68 26.29
N TRP A 253 -8.36 -28.38 25.36
CA TRP A 253 -8.32 -27.11 24.64
C TRP A 253 -9.06 -27.22 23.31
N LYS A 254 -9.68 -26.12 22.90
CA LYS A 254 -10.24 -25.94 21.55
C LYS A 254 -9.23 -25.23 20.68
N PHE A 255 -9.04 -25.70 19.46
CA PHE A 255 -8.10 -25.11 18.51
C PHE A 255 -8.88 -24.47 17.36
N ILE A 256 -8.58 -23.19 17.08
CA ILE A 256 -9.06 -22.48 15.90
C ILE A 256 -7.84 -22.22 15.02
N ILE A 257 -7.81 -22.84 13.85
CA ILE A 257 -6.71 -22.73 12.88
C ILE A 257 -7.23 -21.98 11.65
N ALA A 258 -6.57 -20.88 11.32
CA ALA A 258 -6.82 -20.12 10.10
C ALA A 258 -5.57 -20.19 9.21
N PRO A 259 -5.47 -21.17 8.30
CA PRO A 259 -4.28 -21.39 7.48
C PRO A 259 -4.07 -20.26 6.47
N HIS A 260 -2.81 -20.05 6.06
CA HIS A 260 -2.45 -19.02 5.09
C HIS A 260 -3.01 -19.33 3.70
N GLU A 261 -3.09 -20.61 3.34
CA GLU A 261 -3.73 -21.11 2.12
C GLU A 261 -5.02 -21.85 2.48
N ILE A 262 -6.06 -21.73 1.65
CA ILE A 262 -7.39 -22.32 1.93
C ILE A 262 -7.82 -23.29 0.82
N GLY A 263 -6.85 -23.88 0.10
CA GLY A 263 -7.14 -24.86 -0.94
C GLY A 263 -7.59 -26.19 -0.33
N ASP A 264 -8.54 -26.87 -1.00
CA ASP A 264 -9.17 -28.10 -0.50
C ASP A 264 -8.16 -29.17 -0.04
N ALA A 265 -7.08 -29.36 -0.80
CA ALA A 265 -6.04 -30.34 -0.47
C ALA A 265 -5.32 -30.03 0.84
N HIS A 266 -5.08 -28.74 1.13
CA HIS A 266 -4.42 -28.31 2.36
C HIS A 266 -5.36 -28.41 3.56
N ILE A 267 -6.65 -28.08 3.37
CA ILE A 267 -7.66 -28.25 4.42
C ILE A 267 -7.79 -29.73 4.80
N GLN A 268 -7.82 -30.64 3.82
CA GLN A 268 -7.86 -32.09 4.08
C GLN A 268 -6.64 -32.58 4.86
N GLU A 269 -5.45 -32.02 4.61
CA GLU A 269 -4.22 -32.37 5.35
C GLU A 269 -4.26 -31.88 6.81
N ILE A 270 -4.93 -30.76 7.09
CA ILE A 270 -5.12 -30.25 8.46
C ILE A 270 -6.20 -31.06 9.21
N GLU A 271 -7.23 -31.53 8.50
CA GLU A 271 -8.34 -32.31 9.07
C GLU A 271 -8.00 -33.78 9.36
N SER A 272 -6.98 -34.35 8.68
CA SER A 272 -6.56 -35.74 8.79
C SER A 272 -5.67 -36.02 9.99
#